data_AF-A0A4T0UK10-F1
#
_entry.id   AF-A0A4T0UK10-F1
#
_cell.length_a   1.000
_cell.length_b   1.000
_cell.length_c   1.000
_cell.angle_alpha   90.00
_cell.angle_beta   90.00
_cell.angle_gamma   90.00
#
_symmetry.space_group_name_H-M   'P 1'
#
loop_
_entity.id
_entity.type
_entity.pdbx_description
1 polymer ?
#
loop_
_entity_poly.entity_id
_entity_poly.type
_entity_poly.pdbx_seq_one_letter_code
_entity_poly.pdbx_strand_id
1 'polypeptide(L)'
;MRIFQRIQREVTVLTQCRCDRCGLPLAGEGADVFEAQEALHVDFVGGYGSVFGDGDRVCGDFCQACVQAVLGEWLRVSAPEDGGPKLAQNATQRSKPDAPE
;
A
#
# COMPACT_ATOMS: atom_id res chain seq x y z
N MET A 1 -43.19 -14.99 0.89
CA MET A 1 -42.74 -15.56 -0.40
C MET A 1 -41.48 -14.82 -0.82
N ARG A 2 -40.34 -15.50 -0.94
CA ARG A 2 -39.08 -14.88 -1.37
C ARG A 2 -38.87 -15.23 -2.84
N ILE A 3 -38.79 -14.22 -3.69
CA ILE A 3 -38.50 -14.37 -5.11
C ILE A 3 -37.02 -14.04 -5.27
N PHE A 4 -36.26 -14.95 -5.89
CA PHE A 4 -34.85 -14.77 -6.17
C PHE A 4 -34.65 -14.65 -7.68
N GLN A 5 -33.81 -13.72 -8.10
CA GLN A 5 -33.40 -13.56 -9.50
C GLN A 5 -31.91 -13.92 -9.63
N ARG A 6 -31.59 -14.74 -10.63
CA ARG A 6 -30.21 -15.08 -10.97
C ARG A 6 -29.68 -14.09 -12.01
N ILE A 7 -28.61 -13.37 -11.66
CA ILE A 7 -27.93 -12.44 -12.58
C ILE A 7 -26.56 -13.01 -12.97
N GLN A 8 -26.12 -12.74 -14.21
CA GLN A 8 -24.73 -12.91 -14.62
C GLN A 8 -24.06 -11.54 -14.64
N ARG A 9 -22.89 -11.43 -14.03
CA ARG A 9 -22.09 -10.18 -13.99
C ARG A 9 -20.65 -10.50 -14.31
N GLU A 10 -19.99 -9.56 -14.96
CA GLU A 10 -18.55 -9.55 -15.12
C GLU A 10 -17.93 -8.92 -13.86
N VAL A 11 -16.90 -9.56 -13.30
CA VAL A 11 -16.20 -9.08 -12.12
C VAL A 11 -14.72 -9.05 -12.45
N THR A 12 -14.12 -7.87 -12.36
CA THR A 12 -12.66 -7.73 -12.36
C THR A 12 -12.19 -7.89 -10.92
N VAL A 13 -11.22 -8.78 -10.72
CA VAL A 13 -10.59 -9.02 -9.43
C VAL A 13 -9.10 -8.75 -9.53
N LEU A 14 -8.53 -8.10 -8.53
CA LEU A 14 -7.08 -7.93 -8.41
C LEU A 14 -6.46 -9.30 -8.09
N THR A 15 -5.69 -9.85 -9.02
CA THR A 15 -5.05 -11.16 -8.85
C THR A 15 -3.70 -11.08 -8.16
N GLN A 16 -2.99 -9.97 -8.36
CA GLN A 16 -1.68 -9.74 -7.80
C GLN A 16 -1.40 -8.24 -7.70
N CYS A 17 -0.76 -7.82 -6.63
CA CYS A 17 -0.20 -6.48 -6.44
C CYS A 17 1.11 -6.64 -5.68
N ARG A 18 2.10 -5.81 -5.99
CA ARG A 18 3.41 -5.82 -5.34
C ARG A 18 3.81 -4.39 -5.06
N CYS A 19 4.59 -4.19 -4.01
CA CYS A 19 5.22 -2.90 -3.75
C CYS A 19 6.12 -2.51 -4.92
N ASP A 20 5.87 -1.39 -5.57
CA ASP A 20 6.64 -0.94 -6.74
C ASP A 20 8.09 -0.61 -6.40
N ARG A 21 8.39 -0.33 -5.12
CA ARG A 21 9.75 -0.06 -4.66
C ARG A 21 10.56 -1.31 -4.34
N CYS A 22 9.98 -2.31 -3.66
CA CYS A 22 10.74 -3.46 -3.15
C CYS A 22 10.25 -4.83 -3.63
N GLY A 23 9.17 -4.90 -4.40
CA GLY A 23 8.60 -6.12 -4.97
C GLY A 23 7.81 -7.00 -3.98
N LEU A 24 7.68 -6.57 -2.72
CA LEU A 24 6.94 -7.31 -1.68
C LEU A 24 5.49 -7.56 -2.14
N PRO A 25 4.96 -8.79 -2.07
CA PRO A 25 3.57 -9.06 -2.44
C PRO A 25 2.59 -8.35 -1.49
N LEU A 26 1.66 -7.59 -2.07
CA LEU A 26 0.58 -6.86 -1.38
C LEU A 26 -0.80 -7.45 -1.70
N ALA A 27 -0.93 -8.20 -2.81
CA ALA A 27 -2.10 -9.02 -3.08
C ALA A 27 -1.69 -10.27 -3.88
N GLY A 28 -2.52 -11.31 -3.79
CA GLY A 28 -2.27 -12.59 -4.45
C GLY A 28 -1.61 -13.62 -3.52
N GLU A 29 -1.03 -14.67 -4.11
CA GLU A 29 -0.40 -15.75 -3.35
C GLU A 29 0.84 -15.24 -2.59
N GLY A 30 0.94 -15.61 -1.31
CA GLY A 30 2.06 -15.21 -0.45
C GLY A 30 2.01 -13.75 0.03
N ALA A 31 0.94 -13.00 -0.23
CA ALA A 31 0.74 -11.69 0.36
C ALA A 31 0.36 -11.80 1.84
N ASP A 32 1.04 -11.03 2.69
CA ASP A 32 0.66 -10.86 4.08
C ASP A 32 -0.54 -9.90 4.15
N VAL A 33 -1.65 -10.38 4.71
CA VAL A 33 -2.89 -9.61 4.85
C VAL A 33 -2.68 -8.34 5.66
N PHE A 34 -1.80 -8.35 6.67
CA PHE A 34 -1.51 -7.17 7.48
C PHE A 34 -0.73 -6.13 6.68
N GLU A 35 0.26 -6.57 5.90
CA GLU A 35 1.01 -5.67 5.02
C GLU A 35 0.12 -5.09 3.91
N ALA A 36 -0.80 -5.90 3.37
CA ALA A 36 -1.75 -5.49 2.35
C ALA A 36 -2.72 -4.40 2.85
N GLN A 37 -3.21 -4.53 4.09
CA GLN A 37 -4.14 -3.56 4.68
C GLN A 37 -3.50 -2.19 4.92
N GLU A 38 -2.20 -2.16 5.18
CA GLU A 38 -1.43 -0.94 5.47
C GLU A 38 -0.68 -0.39 4.24
N ALA A 39 -0.94 -0.93 3.05
CA ALA A 39 -0.34 -0.46 1.81
C ALA A 39 -0.86 0.93 1.42
N LEU A 40 0.04 1.79 0.94
CA LEU A 40 -0.34 3.07 0.34
C LEU A 40 -0.52 2.91 -1.17
N HIS A 41 -1.72 3.25 -1.64
CA HIS A 41 -2.06 3.28 -3.06
C HIS A 41 -2.13 4.74 -3.54
N VAL A 42 -1.30 5.08 -4.51
CA VAL A 42 -1.33 6.37 -5.21
C VAL A 42 -2.04 6.15 -6.53
N ASP A 43 -3.07 6.96 -6.83
CA ASP A 43 -3.72 7.00 -8.13
C ASP A 43 -4.39 8.36 -8.33
N PHE A 44 -3.79 9.20 -9.18
CA PHE A 44 -4.36 10.50 -9.55
C PHE A 44 -3.92 10.91 -10.95
N VAL A 45 -4.60 11.92 -11.51
CA VAL A 45 -4.23 12.55 -12.78
C VAL A 45 -3.70 13.96 -12.50
N GLY A 46 -2.54 14.29 -13.05
CA GLY A 46 -1.91 15.60 -12.92
C GLY A 46 -2.75 16.71 -13.55
N GLY A 47 -2.98 17.79 -12.81
CA GLY A 47 -3.56 19.02 -13.34
C GLY A 47 -2.57 19.84 -14.16
N TYR A 48 -3.00 21.03 -14.60
CA TYR A 48 -2.11 21.98 -15.29
C TYR A 48 -0.96 22.45 -14.39
N GLY A 49 0.27 22.42 -14.91
CA GLY A 49 1.49 22.73 -14.17
C GLY A 49 1.96 21.62 -13.22
N SER A 50 1.46 20.39 -13.38
CA SER A 50 1.86 19.26 -12.55
C SER A 50 3.34 18.93 -12.78
N VAL A 51 4.09 18.72 -11.69
CA VAL A 51 5.50 18.29 -11.77
C VAL A 51 5.67 16.90 -12.39
N PHE A 52 4.59 16.12 -12.47
CA PHE A 52 4.56 14.80 -13.07
C PHE A 52 4.11 14.81 -14.55
N GLY A 53 3.74 15.97 -15.08
CA GLY A 53 3.16 16.12 -16.42
C GLY A 53 1.67 16.47 -16.37
N ASP A 54 1.25 17.32 -17.31
CA ASP A 54 -0.13 17.80 -17.43
C ASP A 54 -1.02 16.72 -18.06
N GLY A 55 -2.05 16.28 -17.35
CA GLY A 55 -2.94 15.21 -17.79
C GLY A 55 -2.36 13.80 -17.62
N ASP A 56 -1.13 13.67 -17.11
CA ASP A 56 -0.50 12.37 -16.89
C ASP A 56 -1.07 11.68 -15.65
N ARG A 57 -1.34 10.38 -15.77
CA ARG A 57 -1.75 9.54 -14.64
C ARG A 57 -0.53 9.12 -13.84
N VAL A 58 -0.56 9.39 -12.54
CA VAL A 58 0.45 8.97 -11.58
C VAL A 58 -0.17 7.89 -10.71
N CYS A 59 0.43 6.70 -10.71
CA CYS A 59 -0.01 5.60 -9.87
C CYS A 59 1.16 4.81 -9.29
N GLY A 60 0.92 4.16 -8.16
CA GLY A 60 1.85 3.19 -7.57
C GLY A 60 1.39 2.63 -6.23
N ASP A 61 1.86 1.43 -5.91
CA ASP A 61 1.53 0.68 -4.71
C ASP A 61 2.77 0.52 -3.81
N PHE A 62 2.67 0.91 -2.55
CA PHE A 62 3.82 0.92 -1.63
C PHE A 62 3.52 0.24 -0.31
N CYS A 63 4.42 -0.66 0.11
CA CYS A 63 4.35 -1.31 1.41
C CYS A 63 4.65 -0.33 2.56
N GLN A 64 4.15 -0.60 3.78
CA GLN A 64 4.23 0.34 4.91
C GLN A 64 5.69 0.70 5.25
N ALA A 65 6.60 -0.28 5.12
CA ALA A 65 8.03 -0.08 5.35
C ALA A 65 8.65 0.86 4.30
N CYS A 66 8.23 0.76 3.03
CA CYS A 66 8.71 1.64 1.97
C CYS A 66 8.19 3.07 2.14
N VAL A 67 6.92 3.21 2.53
CA VAL A 67 6.30 4.50 2.87
C VAL A 67 7.05 5.16 4.01
N GLN A 68 7.30 4.45 5.12
CA GLN A 68 8.05 4.98 6.26
C GLN A 68 9.47 5.38 5.86
N ALA A 69 10.16 4.57 5.07
CA ALA A 69 11.53 4.86 4.67
C ALA A 69 11.67 6.06 3.72
N VAL A 70 10.64 6.39 2.93
CA VAL A 70 10.68 7.50 1.97
C VAL A 70 9.99 8.75 2.50
N LEU A 71 8.89 8.62 3.24
CA LEU A 71 8.06 9.74 3.70
C LEU A 71 8.13 9.96 5.21
N GLY A 72 8.71 9.03 5.97
CA GLY A 72 8.56 8.95 7.43
C GLY A 72 8.94 10.21 8.21
N GLU A 73 9.97 10.94 7.78
CA GLU A 73 10.36 12.23 8.40
C GLU A 73 9.27 13.31 8.26
N TRP A 74 8.48 13.23 7.18
CA TRP A 74 7.42 14.18 6.86
C TRP A 74 6.03 13.74 7.33
N LEU A 75 5.88 12.48 7.76
CA LEU A 75 4.60 11.96 8.27
C LEU A 75 4.36 12.42 9.72
N ARG A 76 3.13 12.85 10.01
CA ARG A 76 2.68 13.14 11.38
C ARG A 76 1.90 11.95 11.92
N VAL A 77 2.43 11.29 12.95
CA VAL A 77 1.80 10.14 13.61
C VAL A 77 1.28 10.56 14.98
N SER A 78 -0.04 10.55 15.16
CA SER A 78 -0.71 10.86 16.42
C SER A 78 -1.09 9.58 17.16
N ALA A 79 -1.14 9.63 18.49
CA ALA A 79 -1.69 8.54 19.29
C ALA A 79 -3.22 8.44 19.05
N PRO A 80 -3.82 7.23 19.17
CA PRO A 80 -5.27 7.10 19.15
C PRO A 80 -5.89 7.89 20.30
N GLU A 81 -7.05 8.52 20.05
CA GLU A 81 -7.67 9.50 20.95
C GLU A 81 -8.06 8.92 22.32
N ASP A 82 -8.29 7.60 22.40
CA ASP A 82 -8.76 6.93 23.61
C ASP A 82 -7.64 6.45 24.56
N GLY A 83 -6.40 6.89 24.37
CA GLY A 83 -5.29 6.61 25.31
C GLY A 83 -4.93 5.12 25.45
N GLY A 84 -5.39 4.27 24.53
CA GLY A 84 -5.09 2.84 24.52
C GLY A 84 -3.57 2.60 24.48
N PRO A 85 -3.08 1.53 25.13
CA PRO A 85 -1.65 1.27 25.22
C PRO A 85 -1.05 1.14 23.81
N LYS A 86 0.02 1.91 23.55
CA LYS A 86 0.86 1.69 22.37
C LYS A 86 1.50 0.31 22.53
N LEU A 87 1.01 -0.67 21.76
CA LEU A 87 1.72 -1.94 21.59
C LEU A 87 3.15 -1.60 21.15
N ALA A 88 4.14 -2.07 21.91
CA ALA A 88 5.54 -1.76 21.66
C ALA A 88 5.92 -2.23 20.25
N GLN A 89 6.13 -1.29 19.33
CA GLN A 89 6.58 -1.57 17.98
C GLN A 89 8.10 -1.82 18.04
N ASN A 90 8.51 -3.08 18.15
CA ASN A 90 9.94 -3.42 18.03
C ASN A 90 10.34 -3.54 16.56
N ALA A 91 11.08 -2.53 16.10
CA ALA A 91 12.32 -2.65 15.36
C ALA A 91 12.64 -4.05 14.78
N THR A 92 12.43 -4.24 13.48
CA THR A 92 13.23 -5.21 12.73
C THR A 92 13.77 -4.49 11.49
N GLN A 93 14.92 -3.86 11.68
CA GLN A 93 15.81 -3.51 10.58
C GLN A 93 16.10 -4.81 9.82
N ARG A 94 15.52 -4.99 8.64
CA ARG A 94 16.05 -5.98 7.69
C ARG A 94 17.40 -5.43 7.24
N SER A 95 18.46 -5.96 7.82
CA SER A 95 19.83 -5.79 7.33
C SER A 95 19.84 -6.09 5.83
N LYS A 96 20.29 -5.10 5.06
CA LYS A 96 20.56 -5.20 3.62
C LYS A 96 21.43 -6.44 3.37
N PRO A 97 21.10 -7.35 2.43
CA PRO A 97 22.06 -8.38 2.04
C PRO A 97 23.25 -7.68 1.38
N ASP A 98 24.47 -8.03 1.83
CA ASP A 98 25.71 -7.55 1.24
C ASP A 98 25.75 -7.90 -0.26
N ALA A 99 26.12 -6.91 -1.07
CA ALA A 99 26.38 -7.13 -2.49
C ALA A 99 27.67 -7.96 -2.64
N PRO A 100 27.72 -8.97 -3.53
CA PRO A 100 28.95 -9.67 -3.82
C PRO A 100 29.94 -8.76 -4.56
N GLU A 101 31.22 -8.85 -4.17
CA GLU A 101 32.38 -8.22 -4.82
C GLU A 101 32.56 -8.65 -6.29
#